data_AF-A0AAJ2IHD2-F1
#
_entry.id   AF-A0AAJ2IHD2-F1
#
_cell.length_a   1.000
_cell.length_b   1.000
_cell.length_c   1.000
_cell.angle_alpha   90.00
_cell.angle_beta   90.00
_cell.angle_gamma   90.00
#
_symmetry.space_group_name_H-M   'P 1'
#
loop_
_entity.id
_entity.type
_entity.pdbx_description
1 polymer ?
#
loop_
_entity_poly.entity_id
_entity_poly.type
_entity_poly.pdbx_seq_one_letter_code
_entity_poly.pdbx_strand_id
1 'polypeptide(L)'
;MTDDVRADARRLLQGITEGPWAWHQYGDQYEVFTQDPNTEPGDVADNVQILADAEFIAASPTLVAGLLAELDRMKGYLDTEIVMRDEAEDALRHYEVQRDAANATLARIQAVAADVDQDGGHSGPSLARHILNIIGGDA
;
A
#
# COMPACT_ATOMS: atom_id res chain seq x y z
N MET A 1 7.44 -3.28 -26.68
CA MET A 1 7.24 -3.37 -25.23
C MET A 1 5.86 -3.97 -24.98
N THR A 2 5.77 -4.95 -24.11
CA THR A 2 4.53 -5.56 -23.62
C THR A 2 3.89 -4.68 -22.54
N ASP A 3 2.64 -4.96 -22.17
CA ASP A 3 1.95 -4.25 -21.07
C ASP A 3 2.59 -4.53 -19.70
N ASP A 4 3.36 -5.63 -19.58
CA ASP A 4 4.13 -5.95 -18.38
C ASP A 4 5.54 -5.38 -18.48
N VAL A 5 5.66 -4.11 -18.11
CA VAL A 5 6.93 -3.38 -18.05
C VAL A 5 7.98 -4.11 -17.18
N ARG A 6 7.58 -4.86 -16.16
CA ARG A 6 8.52 -5.59 -15.29
C ARG A 6 9.05 -6.85 -15.96
N ALA A 7 8.20 -7.58 -16.69
CA ALA A 7 8.64 -8.69 -17.50
C ALA A 7 9.60 -8.22 -18.61
N ASP A 8 9.28 -7.11 -19.26
CA ASP A 8 10.15 -6.50 -20.26
C ASP A 8 11.49 -6.05 -19.68
N ALA A 9 11.49 -5.42 -18.49
CA ALA A 9 12.71 -5.07 -17.78
C ALA A 9 13.58 -6.30 -17.51
N ARG A 10 12.98 -7.37 -16.96
CA ARG A 10 13.71 -8.61 -16.65
C ARG A 10 14.29 -9.26 -17.91
N ARG A 11 13.53 -9.27 -19.01
CA ARG A 11 13.99 -9.82 -20.29
C ARG A 11 15.17 -9.01 -20.84
N LEU A 12 15.06 -7.68 -20.82
CA LEU A 12 16.09 -6.78 -21.34
C LEU A 12 17.37 -6.81 -20.51
N LEU A 13 17.29 -7.13 -19.21
CA LEU A 13 18.46 -7.32 -18.34
C LEU A 13 19.12 -8.70 -18.49
N GLN A 14 18.51 -9.65 -19.19
CA GLN A 14 19.11 -10.97 -19.37
C GLN A 14 20.18 -10.92 -20.44
N GLY A 15 21.42 -11.24 -20.06
CA GLY A 15 22.54 -11.26 -21.01
C GLY A 15 22.87 -9.86 -21.52
N ILE A 16 22.77 -8.85 -20.65
CA ILE A 16 23.51 -7.60 -20.83
C ILE A 16 24.90 -7.78 -20.23
N THR A 17 25.86 -7.04 -20.75
CA THR A 17 27.21 -7.03 -20.19
C THR A 17 27.21 -6.31 -18.84
N GLU A 18 27.69 -7.00 -17.80
CA GLU A 18 27.90 -6.41 -16.47
C GLU A 18 29.19 -5.59 -16.43
N GLY A 19 29.25 -4.56 -15.59
CA GLY A 19 30.49 -3.85 -15.26
C GLY A 19 30.55 -2.40 -15.75
N PRO A 20 31.71 -1.74 -15.63
CA PRO A 20 31.83 -0.34 -15.99
C PRO A 20 31.71 -0.19 -17.51
N TRP A 21 30.70 0.57 -17.91
CA TRP A 21 30.50 0.99 -19.27
C TRP A 21 31.35 2.22 -19.56
N ALA A 22 32.03 2.19 -20.69
CA ALA A 22 32.75 3.33 -21.24
C ALA A 22 32.08 3.77 -22.54
N TRP A 23 32.35 5.01 -22.92
CA TRP A 23 31.93 5.55 -24.19
C TRP A 23 33.10 6.24 -24.87
N HIS A 24 33.12 6.19 -26.19
CA HIS A 24 34.08 6.91 -27.03
C HIS A 24 33.33 7.69 -28.09
N GLN A 25 33.88 8.85 -28.46
CA GLN A 25 33.32 9.67 -29.53
C GLN A 25 34.19 9.54 -30.77
N TYR A 26 33.59 9.11 -31.88
CA TYR A 26 34.22 9.06 -33.19
C TYR A 26 33.56 10.09 -34.10
N GLY A 27 34.15 11.30 -34.18
CA GLY A 27 33.54 12.42 -34.91
C GLY A 27 32.20 12.83 -34.29
N ASP A 28 31.10 12.68 -35.04
CA ASP A 28 29.74 13.01 -34.59
C ASP A 28 28.99 11.81 -33.97
N GLN A 29 29.64 10.64 -33.87
CA GLN A 29 29.04 9.42 -33.35
C GLN A 29 29.60 9.06 -31.97
N TYR A 30 28.78 8.41 -31.16
CA TYR A 30 29.17 7.84 -29.86
C TYR A 30 29.06 6.32 -29.93
N GLU A 31 30.09 5.65 -29.44
CA GLU A 31 30.10 4.20 -29.26
C GLU A 31 30.18 3.91 -27.76
N VAL A 32 29.41 2.92 -27.32
CA VAL A 32 29.39 2.45 -25.92
C VAL A 32 29.96 1.04 -25.91
N PHE A 33 30.89 0.77 -25.00
CA PHE A 33 31.55 -0.52 -24.87
C PHE A 33 31.82 -0.83 -23.40
N THR A 34 32.06 -2.10 -23.12
CA THR A 34 32.42 -2.54 -21.78
C THR A 34 33.93 -2.52 -21.61
N GLN A 35 34.40 -1.90 -20.54
CA GLN A 35 35.82 -1.89 -20.24
C GLN A 35 36.19 -3.19 -19.53
N ASP A 36 37.06 -4.01 -20.11
CA ASP A 36 37.64 -5.13 -19.35
C ASP A 36 38.52 -4.52 -18.24
N PRO A 37 38.22 -4.82 -16.95
CA PRO A 37 38.90 -4.24 -15.81
C PRO A 37 40.38 -4.62 -15.71
N ASN A 38 40.86 -5.60 -16.50
CA ASN A 38 42.24 -6.08 -16.50
C ASN A 38 43.09 -5.57 -17.67
N THR A 39 42.53 -4.78 -18.58
CA THR A 39 43.22 -4.26 -19.79
C THR A 39 43.76 -2.84 -19.60
N GLU A 40 44.86 -2.50 -20.29
CA GLU A 40 45.44 -1.16 -20.24
C GLU A 40 44.42 -0.09 -20.74
N PRO A 41 44.49 1.16 -20.25
CA PRO A 41 43.64 2.24 -20.73
C PRO A 41 43.81 2.43 -22.25
N GLY A 42 42.83 1.94 -23.03
CA GLY A 42 42.86 1.98 -24.49
C GLY A 42 42.59 0.63 -25.16
N ASP A 43 42.74 -0.48 -24.44
CA ASP A 43 42.31 -1.80 -24.93
C ASP A 43 40.80 -1.95 -24.71
N VAL A 44 40.05 -1.84 -25.80
CA VAL A 44 38.62 -2.11 -25.86
C VAL A 44 38.45 -3.62 -25.99
N ALA A 45 37.86 -4.27 -24.99
CA ALA A 45 37.46 -5.67 -25.15
C ALA A 45 36.38 -5.72 -26.24
N ASP A 46 36.56 -6.57 -27.26
CA ASP A 46 35.55 -6.84 -28.28
C ASP A 46 34.24 -7.20 -27.57
N ASN A 47 33.28 -6.28 -27.63
CA ASN A 47 32.03 -6.31 -26.88
C ASN A 47 31.36 -7.69 -26.96
N VAL A 48 31.48 -8.47 -25.89
CA VAL A 48 30.77 -9.74 -25.76
C VAL A 48 29.32 -9.37 -25.47
N GLN A 49 28.40 -9.52 -26.44
CA GLN A 49 26.94 -9.22 -26.36
C GLN A 49 26.44 -7.87 -26.93
N ILE A 50 27.14 -7.24 -27.89
CA ILE A 50 26.73 -6.00 -28.61
C ILE A 50 25.23 -5.89 -28.88
N LEU A 51 24.60 -6.97 -29.35
CA LEU A 51 23.18 -6.96 -29.72
C LEU A 51 22.24 -6.79 -28.53
N ALA A 52 22.50 -7.49 -27.41
CA ALA A 52 21.66 -7.40 -26.22
C ALA A 52 21.83 -6.03 -25.54
N ASP A 53 23.08 -5.57 -25.47
CA ASP A 53 23.46 -4.25 -24.95
C ASP A 53 22.81 -3.11 -25.76
N ALA A 54 22.88 -3.18 -27.09
CA ALA A 54 22.23 -2.23 -27.97
C ALA A 54 20.69 -2.29 -27.85
N GLU A 55 20.11 -3.49 -27.72
CA GLU A 55 18.68 -3.65 -27.51
C GLU A 55 18.23 -3.00 -26.19
N PHE A 56 18.98 -3.21 -25.10
CA PHE A 56 18.73 -2.60 -23.80
C PHE A 56 18.79 -1.06 -23.87
N ILE A 57 19.85 -0.51 -24.47
CA ILE A 57 20.03 0.94 -24.61
C ILE A 57 18.90 1.54 -25.47
N ALA A 58 18.57 0.91 -26.60
CA ALA A 58 17.52 1.37 -27.50
C ALA A 58 16.13 1.33 -26.83
N ALA A 59 15.87 0.32 -25.99
CA ALA A 59 14.61 0.19 -25.26
C ALA A 59 14.52 1.10 -24.02
N SER A 60 15.66 1.58 -23.49
CA SER A 60 15.75 2.28 -22.20
C SER A 60 14.80 3.47 -22.05
N PRO A 61 14.65 4.40 -23.03
CA PRO A 61 13.74 5.53 -22.86
C PRO A 61 12.29 5.09 -22.61
N THR A 62 11.83 4.10 -23.36
CA THR A 62 10.47 3.58 -23.21
C THR A 62 10.34 2.80 -21.90
N LEU A 63 11.34 1.98 -21.56
CA LEU A 63 11.37 1.21 -20.32
C LEU A 63 11.30 2.12 -19.08
N VAL A 64 12.11 3.17 -19.03
CA VAL A 64 12.12 4.15 -17.94
C VAL A 64 10.78 4.85 -17.83
N ALA A 65 10.20 5.29 -18.96
CA ALA A 65 8.87 5.91 -18.95
C ALA A 65 7.80 4.96 -18.41
N GLY A 66 7.84 3.68 -18.81
CA GLY A 66 6.93 2.65 -18.30
C GLY A 66 7.08 2.39 -16.80
N LEU A 67 8.32 2.34 -16.30
CA LEU A 67 8.61 2.11 -14.88
C LEU A 67 8.16 3.29 -14.02
N LEU A 68 8.34 4.53 -14.51
CA LEU A 68 7.84 5.73 -13.84
C LEU A 68 6.30 5.73 -13.77
N ALA A 69 5.63 5.39 -14.88
CA ALA A 69 4.17 5.28 -14.89
C ALA A 69 3.66 4.20 -13.92
N GLU A 70 4.35 3.06 -13.82
CA GLU A 70 4.02 2.01 -12.86
C GLU A 70 4.24 2.46 -11.41
N LEU A 71 5.32 3.20 -11.14
CA LEU A 71 5.58 3.78 -9.83
C LEU A 71 4.49 4.78 -9.43
N ASP A 72 4.07 5.64 -10.36
CA ASP A 72 3.01 6.62 -10.11
C ASP A 72 1.66 5.93 -9.85
N ARG A 73 1.35 4.84 -10.57
CA ARG A 73 0.18 4.00 -10.29
C ARG A 73 0.22 3.41 -8.87
N MET A 74 1.35 2.83 -8.47
CA MET A 74 1.51 2.25 -7.13
C MET A 74 1.33 3.29 -6.03
N LYS A 75 1.90 4.49 -6.21
CA LYS A 75 1.72 5.59 -5.26
C LYS A 75 0.24 5.98 -5.14
N GLY A 76 -0.46 6.10 -6.27
CA GLY A 76 -1.89 6.39 -6.27
C GLY A 76 -2.74 5.34 -5.53
N TYR A 77 -2.40 4.05 -5.66
CA TYR A 77 -3.06 3.00 -4.88
C TYR A 77 -2.79 3.13 -3.38
N LEU A 78 -1.54 3.37 -2.99
CA LEU A 78 -1.18 3.55 -1.59
C LEU A 78 -1.87 4.77 -0.96
N ASP A 79 -1.89 5.89 -1.68
CA ASP A 79 -2.58 7.11 -1.21
C ASP A 79 -4.07 6.86 -1.00
N THR A 80 -4.71 6.11 -1.91
CA THR A 80 -6.13 5.73 -1.78
C THR A 80 -6.36 4.82 -0.57
N GLU A 81 -5.47 3.85 -0.34
CA GLU A 81 -5.58 2.92 0.79
C GLU A 81 -5.43 3.64 2.13
N ILE A 82 -4.50 4.60 2.22
CA ILE A 82 -4.32 5.44 3.41
C ILE A 82 -5.60 6.22 3.72
N VAL A 83 -6.20 6.87 2.71
CA VAL A 83 -7.46 7.62 2.90
C VAL A 83 -8.58 6.70 3.38
N MET A 84 -8.76 5.54 2.76
CA MET A 84 -9.80 4.57 3.14
C MET A 84 -9.59 4.05 4.56
N ARG A 85 -8.34 3.85 4.97
CA ARG A 85 -7.99 3.43 6.32
C ARG A 85 -8.34 4.51 7.34
N ASP A 86 -7.96 5.76 7.07
CA ASP A 86 -8.24 6.88 7.98
C ASP A 86 -9.76 7.07 8.16
N GLU A 87 -10.54 6.98 7.08
CA GLU A 87 -12.01 7.03 7.13
C GLU A 87 -12.60 5.87 7.95
N ALA A 88 -12.06 4.67 7.81
CA ALA A 88 -12.49 3.51 8.59
C ALA A 88 -12.15 3.65 10.08
N GLU A 89 -10.98 4.19 10.42
CA GLU A 89 -10.57 4.46 11.80
C GLU A 89 -11.43 5.56 12.44
N ASP A 90 -11.80 6.59 11.68
CA ASP A 90 -12.74 7.63 12.14
C ASP A 90 -14.15 7.07 12.37
N ALA A 91 -14.66 6.24 11.46
CA ALA A 91 -15.95 5.59 11.61
C ALA A 91 -15.97 4.66 12.83
N LEU A 92 -14.91 3.87 13.05
CA LEU A 92 -14.79 3.02 14.22
C LEU A 92 -14.84 3.83 15.52
N ARG A 93 -14.03 4.90 15.61
CA ARG A 93 -14.04 5.81 16.76
C ARG A 93 -15.43 6.40 17.00
N HIS A 94 -16.14 6.77 15.94
CA HIS A 94 -17.50 7.29 16.05
C HIS A 94 -18.46 6.26 16.67
N TYR A 95 -18.43 5.02 16.19
CA TYR A 95 -19.28 3.96 16.72
C TYR A 95 -18.92 3.55 18.15
N GLU A 96 -17.64 3.57 18.52
CA GLU A 96 -17.21 3.33 19.89
C GLU A 96 -17.78 4.37 20.85
N VAL A 97 -17.69 5.66 20.50
CA VAL A 97 -18.28 6.75 21.29
C VAL A 97 -19.80 6.58 21.41
N GLN A 98 -20.49 6.24 20.32
CA GLN A 98 -21.94 6.00 20.35
C GLN A 98 -22.30 4.81 21.25
N ARG A 99 -21.57 3.70 21.13
CA ARG A 99 -21.76 2.50 21.95
C ARG A 99 -21.56 2.82 23.42
N ASP A 100 -20.49 3.53 23.76
CA ASP A 100 -20.17 3.86 25.15
C ASP A 100 -21.22 4.82 25.74
N ALA A 101 -21.73 5.78 24.96
CA ALA A 101 -22.84 6.65 25.36
C ALA A 101 -24.15 5.87 25.57
N ALA A 102 -24.44 4.89 24.70
CA ALA A 102 -25.59 4.01 24.85
C ALA A 102 -25.48 3.14 26.11
N ASN A 103 -24.30 2.54 26.34
CA ASN A 103 -24.02 1.74 27.54
C ASN A 103 -24.14 2.57 28.82
N ALA A 104 -23.62 3.79 28.84
CA ALA A 104 -23.79 4.70 29.97
C ALA A 104 -25.27 5.03 30.24
N THR A 105 -26.09 5.12 29.18
CA THR A 105 -27.52 5.34 29.31
C THR A 105 -28.25 4.10 29.85
N LEU A 106 -27.91 2.91 29.35
CA LEU A 106 -28.45 1.65 29.87
C LEU A 106 -28.11 1.45 31.34
N ALA A 107 -26.87 1.76 31.75
CA ALA A 107 -26.45 1.70 33.15
C ALA A 107 -27.27 2.64 34.04
N ARG A 108 -27.56 3.87 33.57
CA ARG A 108 -28.44 4.80 34.29
C ARG A 108 -29.87 4.25 34.42
N ILE A 109 -30.42 3.68 33.35
CA ILE A 109 -31.76 3.09 33.38
C ILE A 109 -31.81 1.89 34.33
N GLN A 110 -30.80 1.03 34.31
CA GLN A 110 -30.67 -0.09 35.25
C GLN A 110 -30.64 0.40 36.70
N ALA A 111 -29.86 1.44 37.00
CA ALA A 111 -29.78 2.00 38.34
C ALA A 111 -31.15 2.52 38.83
N VAL A 112 -31.86 3.28 37.99
CA VAL A 112 -33.20 3.79 38.32
C VAL A 112 -34.23 2.66 38.45
N ALA A 113 -34.18 1.67 37.56
CA ALA A 113 -35.09 0.53 37.63
C ALA A 113 -34.84 -0.31 38.89
N ALA A 114 -33.58 -0.53 39.28
CA ALA A 114 -33.26 -1.24 40.51
C ALA A 114 -33.79 -0.50 41.76
N ASP A 115 -33.65 0.83 41.80
CA ASP A 115 -34.20 1.68 42.87
C ASP A 115 -35.72 1.57 42.96
N VAL A 116 -36.43 1.68 41.82
CA VAL A 116 -37.89 1.55 41.76
C VAL A 116 -38.37 0.13 42.06
N ASP A 117 -37.59 -0.90 41.76
CA ASP A 117 -37.93 -2.28 42.11
C ASP A 117 -37.90 -2.51 43.63
N GLN A 118 -36.94 -1.89 44.31
CA GLN A 118 -36.74 -2.02 45.76
C GLN A 118 -37.70 -1.12 46.55
N ASP A 119 -37.80 0.15 46.18
CA ASP A 119 -38.44 1.20 46.98
C ASP A 119 -39.67 1.84 46.31
N GLY A 120 -40.07 1.37 45.13
CA GLY A 120 -41.23 1.87 44.41
C GLY A 120 -42.57 1.48 45.07
N GLY A 121 -43.53 2.42 45.09
CA GLY A 121 -44.91 2.17 45.55
C GLY A 121 -45.64 1.09 44.71
N HIS A 122 -46.87 0.72 45.10
CA HIS A 122 -47.58 -0.51 44.66
C HIS A 122 -47.48 -0.94 43.17
N SER A 123 -47.36 -0.02 42.21
CA SER A 123 -47.29 -0.34 40.76
C SER A 123 -45.87 -0.27 40.15
N GLY A 124 -44.92 0.41 40.81
CA GLY A 124 -43.57 0.66 40.30
C GLY A 124 -42.71 -0.61 40.11
N PRO A 125 -42.67 -1.52 41.10
CA PRO A 125 -41.75 -2.66 41.06
C PRO A 125 -42.01 -3.66 39.92
N SER A 126 -43.28 -3.82 39.50
CA SER A 126 -43.63 -4.73 38.39
C SER A 126 -43.06 -4.27 37.04
N LEU A 127 -43.14 -2.97 36.76
CA LEU A 127 -42.58 -2.36 35.55
C LEU A 127 -41.04 -2.33 35.60
N ALA A 128 -40.48 -2.04 36.76
CA ALA A 128 -39.02 -2.03 36.97
C ALA A 128 -38.39 -3.40 36.68
N ARG A 129 -38.96 -4.49 37.22
CA ARG A 129 -38.53 -5.86 36.92
C ARG A 129 -38.60 -6.20 35.43
N HIS A 130 -39.65 -5.76 34.75
CA HIS A 130 -39.77 -5.95 33.31
C HIS A 130 -38.66 -5.25 32.53
N ILE A 131 -38.32 -4.00 32.89
CA ILE A 131 -37.23 -3.24 32.28
C ILE A 131 -35.87 -3.91 32.54
N LEU A 132 -35.62 -4.38 33.76
CA LEU A 132 -34.39 -5.08 34.12
C LEU A 132 -34.20 -6.37 33.31
N ASN A 133 -35.27 -7.14 33.09
CA ASN A 133 -35.22 -8.35 32.25
C ASN A 133 -34.86 -8.01 30.80
N ILE A 134 -35.45 -6.94 30.23
CA ILE A 134 -35.14 -6.48 28.86
C ILE A 134 -33.66 -6.10 28.73
N ILE A 135 -33.09 -5.39 29.70
CA ILE A 135 -31.70 -4.94 29.65
C ILE A 135 -30.73 -6.08 29.98
N GLY A 136 -31.10 -7.00 30.86
CA GLY A 136 -30.31 -8.17 31.26
C GLY A 136 -30.19 -9.25 30.19
N GLY A 137 -31.03 -9.22 29.16
CA GLY A 137 -31.04 -10.21 28.08
C GLY A 137 -31.80 -11.50 28.42
N ASP A 138 -32.54 -11.52 29.53
CA ASP A 138 -33.42 -12.62 29.93
C ASP A 138 -34.82 -12.38 29.33
N ALA A 139 -34.96 -12.65 28.02
CA ALA A 139 -36.23 -12.65 27.31
C ALA A 139 -36.49 -14.00 26.63
#